data_AF-A0A085MM88-F1
#
_entry.id   AF-A0A085MM88-F1
#
_cell.length_a   1.000
_cell.length_b   1.000
_cell.length_c   1.000
_cell.angle_alpha   90.00
_cell.angle_beta   90.00
_cell.angle_gamma   90.00
#
_symmetry.space_group_name_H-M   'P 1'
#
loop_
_entity.id
_entity.type
_entity.pdbx_description
1 polymer ?
#
loop_
_entity_poly.entity_id
_entity_poly.type
_entity_poly.pdbx_seq_one_letter_code
_entity_poly.pdbx_strand_id
1 'polypeptide(L)'
;MHRCMSMELGQQDFSSHICLQAKRAKSQQTSWDFSVFIICNINFLERTGILTLFFLQYISGLTEGERAKHEKAMDKGRLIIFLVTVCNILRVNAALFGQIGYECDTFNRCHPPNSQCRFDRCHCEPGFDNVYMDHHIVCVKLPHLNESCEPSSHAADRVCSDTHADCIDNLCKCKESYVAVNGQCEFDGRHFGEKCDAEHQCIVPFTYCNEFGTCVCRPGFKFQGGFCQPVERHCLEGEPLLTEGNIANCTIVGAHETGCPEGMYCVPYIEHEEQPNCKQLTVRRGFCCPIPSDLSNLKPNCPLGFALSKWEPCNPATHVRHKDPYIPKTMRPCCPRPCPDHYNFVNGKCYLFNRYPGDSCERDEQCNCGFCYEHPGGEKRCRCKFGFLELYGKCYDQRCFHGDPASDYETGELLFCNATYPDCPADYRCILEFELCCPRMPIYG
;
A
#
# COMPACT_ATOMS: atom_id res chain seq x y z
N MET A 1 -40.20 5.01 29.40
CA MET A 1 -39.58 3.70 29.14
C MET A 1 -39.13 3.65 27.70
N HIS A 2 -37.83 3.88 27.47
CA HIS A 2 -37.20 3.68 26.17
C HIS A 2 -36.66 2.25 26.11
N ARG A 3 -36.94 1.51 25.04
CA ARG A 3 -36.26 0.25 24.73
C ARG A 3 -35.34 0.51 23.54
N CYS A 4 -34.04 0.41 23.76
CA CYS A 4 -33.03 0.21 22.72
C CYS A 4 -32.64 -1.26 22.74
N MET A 5 -32.62 -1.92 21.57
CA MET A 5 -32.02 -3.24 21.40
C MET A 5 -30.64 -3.04 20.74
N SER A 6 -29.60 -3.60 21.35
CA SER A 6 -28.24 -3.66 20.80
C SER A 6 -27.99 -5.02 20.15
N MET A 7 -27.31 -5.03 18.99
CA MET A 7 -26.66 -6.21 18.42
C MET A 7 -25.21 -5.84 18.11
N GLU A 8 -24.26 -6.58 18.69
CA GLU A 8 -22.82 -6.43 18.48
C GLU A 8 -22.34 -7.34 17.33
N LEU A 9 -21.60 -6.77 16.37
CA LEU A 9 -20.67 -7.48 15.49
C LEU A 9 -19.40 -6.61 15.37
N GLY A 10 -18.24 -7.22 15.57
CA GLY A 10 -17.00 -6.54 15.93
C GLY A 10 -16.18 -5.93 14.79
N GLN A 11 -15.31 -5.00 15.22
CA GLN A 11 -14.07 -4.50 14.62
C GLN A 11 -14.15 -3.65 13.33
N GLN A 12 -14.53 -2.37 13.49
CA GLN A 12 -13.67 -1.18 13.39
C GLN A 12 -14.54 0.09 13.61
N ASP A 13 -14.02 1.06 14.36
CA ASP A 13 -14.75 2.19 14.94
C ASP A 13 -15.42 3.12 13.92
N PHE A 14 -16.76 3.21 13.96
CA PHE A 14 -17.53 4.43 13.71
C PHE A 14 -18.90 4.33 14.43
N SER A 15 -19.04 5.02 15.57
CA SER A 15 -20.34 5.18 16.24
C SER A 15 -21.08 6.39 15.64
N SER A 16 -22.30 6.18 15.15
CA SER A 16 -23.25 7.27 14.90
C SER A 16 -24.60 6.94 15.55
N HIS A 17 -24.99 7.74 16.53
CA HIS A 17 -26.29 7.65 17.22
C HIS A 17 -27.35 8.42 16.43
N ILE A 18 -28.46 7.77 16.07
CA ILE A 18 -29.65 8.44 15.50
C ILE A 18 -30.70 8.58 16.61
N CYS A 19 -30.97 9.81 17.04
CA CYS A 19 -32.11 10.17 17.89
C CYS A 19 -33.24 10.74 17.01
N LEU A 20 -34.37 10.04 16.91
CA LEU A 20 -35.60 10.56 16.28
C LEU A 20 -36.45 11.29 17.33
N GLN A 21 -36.59 12.61 17.21
CA GLN A 21 -37.66 13.35 17.89
C GLN A 21 -38.89 13.47 16.98
N ALA A 22 -40.02 12.96 17.45
CA ALA A 22 -41.32 13.21 16.84
C ALA A 22 -41.98 14.44 17.50
N LYS A 23 -42.16 15.54 16.74
CA LYS A 23 -43.09 16.62 17.12
C LYS A 23 -44.40 16.43 16.38
N ARG A 24 -45.49 16.32 17.14
CA ARG A 24 -46.86 16.21 16.64
C ARG A 24 -47.46 17.62 16.58
N ALA A 25 -47.83 18.10 15.39
CA ALA A 25 -48.69 19.27 15.24
C ALA A 25 -49.98 18.85 14.50
N LYS A 26 -51.13 19.10 15.13
CA LYS A 26 -52.47 19.00 14.56
C LYS A 26 -52.73 20.22 13.67
N SER A 27 -53.27 20.05 12.46
CA SER A 27 -54.44 20.78 11.95
C SER A 27 -54.63 20.64 10.43
N GLN A 28 -55.80 20.11 10.06
CA GLN A 28 -56.68 20.38 8.91
C GLN A 28 -56.14 20.83 7.52
N GLN A 29 -56.39 19.92 6.56
CA GLN A 29 -57.14 20.14 5.31
C GLN A 29 -56.41 20.51 4.00
N THR A 30 -56.50 19.54 3.07
CA THR A 30 -56.61 19.56 1.59
C THR A 30 -55.45 20.00 0.69
N SER A 31 -55.06 19.05 -0.17
CA SER A 31 -54.33 19.17 -1.45
C SER A 31 -52.85 19.53 -1.38
N TRP A 32 -51.98 18.56 -1.72
CA TRP A 32 -50.57 18.77 -2.01
C TRP A 32 -50.25 18.19 -3.40
N ASP A 33 -49.93 19.06 -4.35
CA ASP A 33 -49.09 18.73 -5.50
C ASP A 33 -47.70 18.37 -4.97
N PHE A 34 -47.24 17.14 -5.23
CA PHE A 34 -45.88 16.73 -4.91
C PHE A 34 -44.97 16.97 -6.11
N SER A 35 -44.37 18.16 -6.17
CA SER A 35 -43.11 18.36 -6.89
C SER A 35 -41.98 17.84 -5.99
N VAL A 36 -41.48 16.64 -6.29
CA VAL A 36 -40.32 16.07 -5.60
C VAL A 36 -39.05 16.64 -6.24
N PHE A 37 -38.41 17.58 -5.55
CA PHE A 37 -36.99 17.89 -5.79
C PHE A 37 -36.14 16.82 -5.08
N ILE A 38 -35.50 15.95 -5.85
CA ILE A 38 -34.47 15.04 -5.32
C ILE A 38 -33.15 15.81 -5.34
N ILE A 39 -32.71 16.28 -4.17
CA ILE A 39 -31.30 16.64 -3.95
C ILE A 39 -30.57 15.31 -3.73
N CYS A 40 -29.88 14.83 -4.77
CA CYS A 40 -29.01 13.66 -4.67
C CYS A 40 -27.84 13.98 -3.74
N ASN A 41 -27.83 13.34 -2.58
CA ASN A 41 -26.65 13.25 -1.73
C ASN A 41 -25.98 11.90 -2.01
N ILE A 42 -24.74 11.93 -2.49
CA ILE A 42 -24.01 10.82 -3.11
C ILE A 42 -23.86 9.60 -2.17
N ASN A 43 -23.95 9.79 -0.85
CA ASN A 43 -23.79 8.71 0.15
C ASN A 43 -25.01 7.78 0.35
N PHE A 44 -26.14 7.98 -0.35
CA PHE A 44 -27.34 7.15 -0.15
C PHE A 44 -27.45 5.95 -1.13
N LEU A 45 -26.59 5.89 -2.15
CA LEU A 45 -26.66 4.89 -3.23
C LEU A 45 -26.04 3.52 -2.90
N GLU A 46 -25.27 3.38 -1.82
CA GLU A 46 -24.66 2.09 -1.46
C GLU A 46 -25.62 1.13 -0.75
N ARG A 47 -26.61 1.64 0.00
CA ARG A 47 -27.56 0.79 0.74
C ARG A 47 -28.68 0.20 -0.13
N THR A 48 -28.86 0.68 -1.36
CA THR A 48 -29.94 0.21 -2.25
C THR A 48 -29.59 -1.08 -3.01
N GLY A 49 -28.31 -1.43 -3.15
CA GLY A 49 -27.88 -2.67 -3.82
C GLY A 49 -28.34 -3.95 -3.12
N ILE A 50 -28.46 -3.93 -1.79
CA ILE A 50 -28.92 -5.09 -1.00
C ILE A 50 -30.44 -5.33 -1.20
N LEU A 51 -31.22 -4.27 -1.41
CA LEU A 51 -32.68 -4.36 -1.59
C LEU A 51 -33.07 -4.97 -2.95
N THR A 52 -32.22 -4.90 -3.97
CA THR A 52 -32.52 -5.42 -5.31
C THR A 52 -32.33 -6.94 -5.39
N LEU A 53 -31.36 -7.49 -4.66
CA LEU A 53 -31.10 -8.94 -4.61
C LEU A 53 -32.19 -9.71 -3.85
N PHE A 54 -32.69 -9.16 -2.74
CA PHE A 54 -33.80 -9.77 -1.99
C PHE A 54 -35.11 -9.86 -2.81
N PHE A 55 -35.33 -8.94 -3.75
CA PHE A 55 -36.52 -8.94 -4.60
C PHE A 55 -36.47 -9.99 -5.72
N LEU A 56 -35.29 -10.26 -6.30
CA LEU A 56 -35.11 -11.27 -7.34
C LEU A 56 -35.21 -12.70 -6.79
N GLN A 57 -34.80 -12.92 -5.54
CA GLN A 57 -34.92 -14.21 -4.86
C GLN A 57 -36.37 -14.51 -4.42
N TYR A 58 -37.20 -13.47 -4.25
CA TYR A 58 -38.63 -13.62 -3.93
C TYR A 58 -39.48 -14.03 -5.15
N ILE A 59 -39.09 -13.62 -6.36
CA ILE A 59 -39.83 -13.91 -7.60
C ILE A 59 -39.56 -15.34 -8.13
N SER A 60 -38.38 -15.90 -7.82
CA SER A 60 -37.98 -17.25 -8.26
C SER A 60 -38.65 -18.39 -7.46
N GLY A 61 -39.35 -18.10 -6.36
CA GLY A 61 -40.02 -19.07 -5.50
C GLY A 61 -41.54 -19.20 -5.64
N LEU A 62 -42.18 -18.50 -6.58
CA LEU A 62 -43.65 -18.46 -6.69
C LEU A 62 -44.21 -19.49 -7.69
N THR A 63 -45.25 -20.21 -7.27
CA THR A 63 -45.94 -21.23 -8.08
C THR A 63 -46.83 -20.61 -9.17
N GLU A 64 -47.14 -21.37 -10.24
CA GLU A 64 -47.84 -20.88 -11.44
C GLU A 64 -49.20 -20.21 -11.17
N GLY A 65 -49.86 -20.52 -10.04
CA GLY A 65 -51.12 -19.90 -9.62
C GLY A 65 -51.00 -18.48 -9.04
N GLU A 66 -49.81 -18.07 -8.58
CA GLU A 66 -49.58 -16.73 -7.98
C GLU A 66 -49.10 -15.69 -9.00
N ARG A 67 -48.59 -16.13 -10.17
CA ARG A 67 -48.19 -15.23 -11.28
C ARG A 67 -49.37 -14.44 -11.84
N ALA A 68 -50.54 -15.04 -11.97
CA ALA A 68 -51.70 -14.42 -12.62
C ALA A 68 -52.38 -13.30 -11.79
N LYS A 69 -52.10 -13.21 -10.48
CA LYS A 69 -52.59 -12.11 -9.63
C LYS A 69 -51.61 -10.94 -9.50
N HIS A 70 -50.32 -11.17 -9.77
CA HIS A 70 -49.30 -10.13 -9.78
C HIS A 70 -49.17 -9.39 -11.12
N GLU A 71 -49.81 -9.89 -12.18
CA GLU A 71 -49.77 -9.31 -13.53
C GLU A 71 -50.62 -8.04 -13.71
N LYS A 72 -51.42 -7.64 -12.70
CA LYS A 72 -52.28 -6.44 -12.75
C LYS A 72 -51.93 -5.34 -11.75
N ALA A 73 -50.81 -5.44 -11.04
CA ALA A 73 -50.38 -4.39 -10.12
C ALA A 73 -48.85 -4.25 -10.06
N MET A 74 -48.18 -4.26 -11.21
CA MET A 74 -46.99 -3.40 -11.34
C MET A 74 -47.53 -2.01 -11.68
N ASP A 75 -47.79 -1.25 -10.62
CA ASP A 75 -48.11 0.16 -10.71
C ASP A 75 -47.09 0.84 -11.63
N LYS A 76 -47.57 1.58 -12.66
CA LYS A 76 -46.71 2.25 -13.66
C LYS A 76 -45.58 3.03 -12.99
N GLY A 77 -45.81 3.56 -11.79
CA GLY A 77 -44.79 4.22 -10.97
C GLY A 77 -43.60 3.35 -10.59
N ARG A 78 -43.78 2.06 -10.26
CA ARG A 78 -42.67 1.15 -9.87
C ARG A 78 -41.84 0.70 -11.07
N LEU A 79 -42.45 0.48 -12.23
CA LEU A 79 -41.75 0.17 -13.47
C LEU A 79 -40.94 1.39 -13.96
N ILE A 80 -41.50 2.59 -13.85
CA ILE A 80 -40.82 3.85 -14.17
C ILE A 80 -39.64 4.07 -13.20
N ILE A 81 -39.81 3.86 -11.89
CA ILE A 81 -38.71 3.97 -10.92
C ILE A 81 -37.61 2.96 -11.25
N PHE A 82 -37.94 1.69 -11.53
CA PHE A 82 -36.95 0.68 -11.88
C PHE A 82 -36.19 1.04 -13.18
N LEU A 83 -36.89 1.48 -14.23
CA LEU A 83 -36.28 1.93 -15.48
C LEU A 83 -35.42 3.19 -15.27
N VAL A 84 -35.85 4.14 -14.45
CA VAL A 84 -35.06 5.34 -14.12
C VAL A 84 -33.82 4.97 -13.30
N THR A 85 -33.92 4.05 -12.33
CA THR A 85 -32.77 3.60 -11.54
C THR A 85 -31.77 2.83 -12.39
N VAL A 86 -32.22 1.89 -13.24
CA VAL A 86 -31.36 1.15 -14.17
C VAL A 86 -30.72 2.08 -15.20
N CYS A 87 -31.46 3.03 -15.77
CA CYS A 87 -30.90 4.02 -16.70
C CYS A 87 -29.90 4.97 -16.02
N ASN A 88 -30.11 5.35 -14.76
CA ASN A 88 -29.15 6.18 -14.03
C ASN A 88 -27.88 5.40 -13.64
N ILE A 89 -28.00 4.14 -13.20
CA ILE A 89 -26.84 3.29 -12.89
C ILE A 89 -26.00 3.00 -14.14
N LEU A 90 -26.66 2.66 -15.27
CA LEU A 90 -25.97 2.45 -16.54
C LEU A 90 -25.28 3.73 -17.06
N ARG A 91 -25.88 4.91 -16.84
CA ARG A 91 -25.26 6.20 -17.21
C ARG A 91 -24.07 6.58 -16.33
N VAL A 92 -24.11 6.29 -15.04
CA VAL A 92 -23.01 6.58 -14.11
C VAL A 92 -21.79 5.71 -14.42
N ASN A 93 -21.99 4.42 -14.69
CA ASN A 93 -20.89 3.53 -15.08
C ASN A 93 -20.30 3.92 -16.44
N ALA A 94 -21.14 4.30 -17.41
CA ALA A 94 -20.67 4.80 -18.71
C ALA A 94 -19.90 6.13 -18.62
N ALA A 95 -20.20 6.98 -17.62
CA ALA A 95 -19.57 8.29 -17.45
C ALA A 95 -18.17 8.23 -16.80
N LEU A 96 -17.80 7.10 -16.19
CA LEU A 96 -16.51 6.92 -15.52
C LEU A 96 -15.43 6.32 -16.43
N PHE A 97 -15.80 5.63 -17.52
CA PHE A 97 -14.83 5.17 -18.51
C PHE A 97 -14.05 6.34 -19.11
N GLY A 98 -12.77 6.13 -19.34
CA GLY A 98 -11.85 7.13 -19.86
C GLY A 98 -11.43 8.19 -18.85
N GLN A 99 -11.92 8.18 -17.60
CA GLN A 99 -11.48 9.09 -16.54
C GLN A 99 -10.26 8.55 -15.79
N ILE A 100 -9.40 9.41 -15.24
CA ILE A 100 -8.20 8.99 -14.49
C ILE A 100 -8.56 8.02 -13.36
N GLY A 101 -7.83 6.91 -13.29
CA GLY A 101 -8.02 5.84 -12.30
C GLY A 101 -9.03 4.76 -12.72
N TYR A 102 -9.85 5.03 -13.75
CA TYR A 102 -10.87 4.12 -14.27
C TYR A 102 -10.43 3.44 -15.57
N GLU A 103 -11.24 2.48 -16.01
CA GLU A 103 -11.03 1.75 -17.27
C GLU A 103 -11.04 2.68 -18.47
N CYS A 104 -10.24 2.38 -19.49
CA CYS A 104 -10.19 3.17 -20.73
C CYS A 104 -11.51 3.09 -21.52
N ASP A 105 -11.72 4.06 -22.41
CA ASP A 105 -12.88 4.00 -23.33
C ASP A 105 -12.79 2.81 -24.29
N THR A 106 -13.84 2.56 -25.08
CA THR A 106 -13.88 1.44 -26.04
C THR A 106 -12.83 1.53 -27.15
N PHE A 107 -12.10 2.64 -27.23
CA PHE A 107 -11.02 2.88 -28.18
C PHE A 107 -9.65 2.95 -27.50
N ASN A 108 -9.52 2.50 -26.24
CA ASN A 108 -8.31 2.59 -25.41
C ASN A 108 -7.80 4.03 -25.22
N ARG A 109 -8.70 4.99 -25.06
CA ARG A 109 -8.38 6.40 -24.83
C ARG A 109 -8.88 6.87 -23.48
N CYS A 110 -8.30 7.98 -23.06
CA CYS A 110 -8.66 8.71 -21.86
C CYS A 110 -9.17 10.09 -22.25
N HIS A 111 -10.19 10.55 -21.53
CA HIS A 111 -10.88 11.81 -21.81
C HIS A 111 -10.12 13.04 -21.31
N PRO A 112 -9.50 13.02 -20.11
CA PRO A 112 -8.70 14.15 -19.65
C PRO A 112 -7.50 14.40 -20.59
N PRO A 113 -7.16 15.65 -20.89
CA PRO A 113 -5.94 15.95 -21.63
C PRO A 113 -4.70 15.53 -20.85
N ASN A 114 -3.59 15.28 -21.56
CA ASN A 114 -2.32 14.82 -20.98
C ASN A 114 -2.46 13.51 -20.18
N SER A 115 -3.37 12.65 -20.63
CA SER A 115 -3.61 11.35 -20.05
C SER A 115 -3.53 10.27 -21.12
N GLN A 116 -3.14 9.07 -20.69
CA GLN A 116 -2.98 7.93 -21.55
C GLN A 116 -3.52 6.67 -20.89
N CYS A 117 -4.00 5.77 -21.75
CA CYS A 117 -4.38 4.44 -21.34
C CYS A 117 -3.11 3.60 -21.11
N ARG A 118 -2.98 3.00 -19.92
CA ARG A 118 -1.96 1.99 -19.59
C ARG A 118 -2.61 0.90 -18.77
N PHE A 119 -2.36 -0.36 -19.10
CA PHE A 119 -2.95 -1.51 -18.40
C PHE A 119 -4.48 -1.43 -18.30
N ASP A 120 -5.11 -0.98 -19.39
CA ASP A 120 -6.55 -0.69 -19.48
C ASP A 120 -7.06 0.37 -18.48
N ARG A 121 -6.19 1.16 -17.85
CA ARG A 121 -6.60 2.27 -16.99
C ARG A 121 -6.04 3.59 -17.44
N CYS A 122 -6.78 4.64 -17.16
CA CYS A 122 -6.35 5.99 -17.48
C CYS A 122 -5.40 6.54 -16.42
N HIS A 123 -4.22 6.95 -16.88
CA HIS A 123 -3.16 7.55 -16.07
C HIS A 123 -2.72 8.87 -16.70
N CYS A 124 -2.15 9.76 -15.91
CA CYS A 124 -1.48 10.93 -16.47
C CYS A 124 -0.23 10.52 -17.27
N GLU A 125 0.03 11.24 -18.35
CA GLU A 125 1.24 11.08 -19.17
C GLU A 125 2.50 11.39 -18.35
N PRO A 126 3.69 10.88 -18.74
CA PRO A 126 4.92 11.18 -18.03
C PRO A 126 5.16 12.70 -17.97
N GLY A 127 5.46 13.20 -16.77
CA GLY A 127 5.63 14.64 -16.52
C GLY A 127 4.35 15.37 -16.12
N PHE A 128 3.20 14.69 -16.09
CA PHE A 128 1.94 15.18 -15.55
C PHE A 128 1.52 14.36 -14.33
N ASP A 129 0.78 14.99 -13.43
CA ASP A 129 0.28 14.36 -12.21
C ASP A 129 -1.21 14.60 -12.00
N ASN A 130 -1.82 13.75 -11.17
CA ASN A 130 -3.24 13.82 -10.87
C ASN A 130 -3.53 14.85 -9.78
N VAL A 131 -4.44 15.78 -10.06
CA VAL A 131 -4.94 16.75 -9.08
C VAL A 131 -6.46 16.70 -9.07
N TYR A 132 -7.04 16.75 -7.87
CA TYR A 132 -8.49 16.82 -7.68
C TYR A 132 -8.98 18.26 -7.86
N MET A 133 -9.80 18.51 -8.87
CA MET A 133 -10.45 19.79 -9.11
C MET A 133 -11.95 19.55 -9.27
N ASP A 134 -12.80 20.27 -8.54
CA ASP A 134 -14.27 20.24 -8.68
C ASP A 134 -14.86 18.81 -8.86
N HIS A 135 -14.46 17.88 -7.98
CA HIS A 135 -14.90 16.47 -7.97
C HIS A 135 -14.46 15.59 -9.16
N HIS A 136 -13.49 16.03 -9.97
CA HIS A 136 -12.87 15.23 -11.02
C HIS A 136 -11.33 15.31 -10.94
N ILE A 137 -10.66 14.32 -11.54
CA ILE A 137 -9.20 14.26 -11.56
C ILE A 137 -8.71 14.80 -12.90
N VAL A 138 -7.79 15.77 -12.86
CA VAL A 138 -7.13 16.32 -14.04
C VAL A 138 -5.63 16.03 -14.02
N CYS A 139 -5.02 15.98 -15.20
CA CYS A 139 -3.58 15.80 -15.36
C CYS A 139 -2.91 17.15 -15.59
N VAL A 140 -2.15 17.61 -14.61
CA VAL A 140 -1.46 18.90 -14.64
C VAL A 140 0.04 18.71 -14.51
N LYS A 141 0.80 19.63 -15.11
CA LYS A 141 2.25 19.67 -14.92
C LYS A 141 2.52 20.32 -13.58
N LEU A 142 3.11 19.57 -12.65
CA LEU A 142 3.46 20.12 -11.34
C LEU A 142 4.73 20.99 -11.43
N PRO A 143 4.83 22.06 -10.61
CA PRO A 143 6.00 22.90 -10.52
C PRO A 143 7.27 22.13 -10.10
N HIS A 144 8.41 22.53 -10.64
CA HIS A 144 9.74 22.06 -10.25
C HIS A 144 10.25 22.76 -8.99
N LEU A 145 11.38 22.29 -8.46
CA LEU A 145 12.00 22.91 -7.30
C LEU A 145 12.28 24.40 -7.53
N ASN A 146 12.00 25.19 -6.50
CA ASN A 146 12.04 26.66 -6.50
C ASN A 146 11.08 27.35 -7.48
N GLU A 147 10.16 26.63 -8.12
CA GLU A 147 9.04 27.23 -8.84
C GLU A 147 7.88 27.52 -7.89
N SER A 148 7.02 28.46 -8.31
CA SER A 148 5.87 28.87 -7.51
C SER A 148 4.83 27.76 -7.44
N CYS A 149 4.27 27.57 -6.25
CA CYS A 149 3.24 26.59 -5.97
C CYS A 149 2.16 27.17 -5.05
N GLU A 150 0.99 26.54 -5.05
CA GLU A 150 -0.11 26.86 -4.14
C GLU A 150 -0.34 25.67 -3.20
N PRO A 151 -0.39 25.89 -1.87
CA PRO A 151 -0.65 24.81 -0.92
C PRO A 151 -2.01 24.15 -1.19
N SER A 152 -2.06 22.81 -1.23
CA SER A 152 -3.33 22.08 -1.33
C SER A 152 -4.03 22.02 0.02
N SER A 153 -5.36 22.00 0.01
CA SER A 153 -6.18 21.76 1.21
C SER A 153 -6.23 20.28 1.62
N HIS A 154 -5.78 19.38 0.73
CA HIS A 154 -5.80 17.94 0.93
C HIS A 154 -4.39 17.38 1.08
N ALA A 155 -4.12 16.74 2.22
CA ALA A 155 -2.80 16.17 2.54
C ALA A 155 -2.33 15.05 1.59
N ALA A 156 -3.23 14.51 0.76
CA ALA A 156 -2.90 13.48 -0.24
C ALA A 156 -2.51 14.06 -1.61
N ASP A 157 -2.76 15.36 -1.85
CA ASP A 157 -2.51 15.97 -3.15
C ASP A 157 -1.03 16.30 -3.31
N ARG A 158 -0.47 15.90 -4.44
CA ARG A 158 0.90 16.25 -4.78
C ARG A 158 0.93 17.63 -5.44
N VAL A 159 1.66 18.55 -4.82
CA VAL A 159 1.73 19.95 -5.27
C VAL A 159 3.00 20.22 -6.09
N CYS A 160 4.06 19.44 -5.87
CA CYS A 160 5.35 19.62 -6.51
C CYS A 160 5.75 18.38 -7.32
N SER A 161 6.47 18.59 -8.42
CA SER A 161 6.88 17.53 -9.35
C SER A 161 7.87 16.52 -8.75
N ASP A 162 8.62 16.90 -7.72
CA ASP A 162 9.46 16.01 -6.93
C ASP A 162 8.64 15.40 -5.78
N THR A 163 8.73 14.08 -5.57
CA THR A 163 7.96 13.36 -4.54
C THR A 163 8.39 13.70 -3.11
N HIS A 164 9.62 14.18 -2.96
CA HIS A 164 10.21 14.59 -1.69
C HIS A 164 10.23 16.13 -1.54
N ALA A 165 9.51 16.85 -2.38
CA ALA A 165 9.26 18.28 -2.23
C ALA A 165 7.85 18.57 -1.70
N ASP A 166 7.71 19.72 -1.06
CA ASP A 166 6.44 20.27 -0.58
C ASP A 166 6.38 21.78 -0.89
N CYS A 167 5.17 22.33 -0.87
CA CYS A 167 4.96 23.76 -1.12
C CYS A 167 5.19 24.57 0.16
N ILE A 168 6.40 25.11 0.31
CA ILE A 168 6.84 25.84 1.50
C ILE A 168 7.15 27.28 1.09
N ASP A 169 6.46 28.24 1.72
CA ASP A 169 6.54 29.67 1.38
C ASP A 169 6.21 29.97 -0.10
N ASN A 170 5.19 29.31 -0.65
CA ASN A 170 4.76 29.40 -2.06
C ASN A 170 5.81 28.96 -3.08
N LEU A 171 6.83 28.20 -2.65
CA LEU A 171 7.84 27.60 -3.52
C LEU A 171 7.93 26.10 -3.26
N CYS A 172 8.15 25.33 -4.31
CA CYS A 172 8.48 23.92 -4.15
C CYS A 172 9.86 23.77 -3.54
N LYS A 173 9.92 23.33 -2.28
CA LYS A 173 11.16 23.09 -1.53
C LYS A 173 11.22 21.65 -1.06
N CYS A 174 12.43 21.15 -0.85
CA CYS A 174 12.59 19.81 -0.29
C CYS A 174 11.98 19.71 1.10
N LYS A 175 11.32 18.58 1.36
CA LYS A 175 10.82 18.20 2.69
C LYS A 175 11.99 18.14 3.68
N GLU A 176 11.65 18.12 4.96
CA GLU A 176 12.62 17.91 6.03
C GLU A 176 13.50 16.68 5.72
N SER A 177 14.82 16.81 5.93
CA SER A 177 15.83 15.79 5.64
C SER A 177 16.13 15.51 4.17
N TYR A 178 15.69 16.36 3.26
CA TYR A 178 16.12 16.33 1.86
C TYR A 178 16.79 17.65 1.47
N VAL A 179 17.79 17.57 0.61
CA VAL A 179 18.50 18.72 0.04
C VAL A 179 18.33 18.76 -1.46
N ALA A 180 18.24 19.98 -2.00
CA ALA A 180 18.16 20.19 -3.43
C ALA A 180 19.54 19.93 -4.07
N VAL A 181 19.63 18.84 -4.85
CA VAL A 181 20.82 18.45 -5.60
C VAL A 181 20.40 18.31 -7.07
N ASN A 182 21.05 19.05 -7.97
CA ASN A 182 20.77 19.02 -9.41
C ASN A 182 19.28 19.20 -9.80
N GLY A 183 18.51 19.95 -9.01
CA GLY A 183 17.09 20.19 -9.28
C GLY A 183 16.15 19.08 -8.81
N GLN A 184 16.64 18.13 -8.01
CA GLN A 184 15.85 17.09 -7.33
C GLN A 184 16.12 17.10 -5.83
N CYS A 185 15.18 16.57 -5.05
CA CYS A 185 15.35 16.39 -3.63
C CYS A 185 16.01 15.05 -3.35
N GLU A 186 17.29 15.13 -2.98
CA GLU A 186 18.05 13.97 -2.54
C GLU A 186 18.07 13.91 -1.02
N PHE A 187 17.99 12.71 -0.46
CA PHE A 187 17.98 12.52 0.98
C PHE A 187 19.30 12.96 1.61
N ASP A 188 19.23 13.84 2.61
CA ASP A 188 20.40 14.40 3.30
C ASP A 188 20.86 13.49 4.43
N GLY A 189 21.39 12.33 4.05
CA GLY A 189 21.88 11.33 4.97
C GLY A 189 23.15 11.78 5.71
N ARG A 190 23.13 11.64 7.03
CA ARG A 190 24.22 11.98 7.95
C ARG A 190 24.94 10.73 8.45
N HIS A 191 26.25 10.82 8.47
CA HIS A 191 27.13 9.79 9.03
C HIS A 191 27.36 10.00 10.52
N PHE A 192 27.96 9.00 11.17
CA PHE A 192 28.31 9.06 12.59
C PHE A 192 29.16 10.30 12.91
N GLY A 193 28.78 11.04 13.95
CA GLY A 193 29.44 12.27 14.39
C GLY A 193 29.05 13.53 13.64
N GLU A 194 28.29 13.42 12.54
CA GLU A 194 27.80 14.58 11.79
C GLU A 194 26.60 15.23 12.46
N LYS A 195 26.36 16.51 12.13
CA LYS A 195 25.23 17.28 12.62
C LYS A 195 23.93 16.82 11.97
N CYS A 196 22.90 16.65 12.78
CA CYS A 196 21.58 16.23 12.37
C CYS A 196 20.52 17.06 13.09
N ASP A 197 19.38 17.19 12.44
CA ASP A 197 18.18 17.85 12.93
C ASP A 197 17.09 16.82 13.29
N ALA A 198 17.11 15.64 12.64
CA ALA A 198 16.13 14.59 12.85
C ALA A 198 16.77 13.18 12.94
N GLU A 199 16.14 12.27 13.71
CA GLU A 199 16.65 10.91 13.92
C GLU A 199 16.85 10.12 12.62
N HIS A 200 15.97 10.29 11.65
CA HIS A 200 15.97 9.52 10.42
C HIS A 200 17.10 9.94 9.46
N GLN A 201 17.72 11.11 9.64
CA GLN A 201 18.88 11.54 8.85
C GLN A 201 20.10 10.65 9.10
N CYS A 202 20.23 10.03 10.27
CA CYS A 202 21.41 9.23 10.59
C CYS A 202 21.36 7.87 9.87
N ILE A 203 22.15 7.73 8.79
CA ILE A 203 22.12 6.55 7.90
C ILE A 203 23.11 5.45 8.29
N VAL A 204 23.95 5.67 9.30
CA VAL A 204 24.81 4.60 9.82
C VAL A 204 23.94 3.63 10.63
N PRO A 205 24.08 2.30 10.45
CA PRO A 205 23.20 1.37 11.14
C PRO A 205 23.20 1.53 12.65
N PHE A 206 22.02 1.43 13.26
CA PHE A 206 21.76 1.60 14.70
C PHE A 206 22.22 2.95 15.26
N THR A 207 22.24 4.00 14.44
CA THR A 207 22.43 5.38 14.90
C THR A 207 21.09 6.11 15.08
N TYR A 208 21.16 7.22 15.82
CA TYR A 208 20.09 8.18 15.99
C TYR A 208 20.67 9.59 16.18
N CYS A 209 19.83 10.60 15.94
CA CYS A 209 20.17 11.97 16.24
C CYS A 209 19.96 12.23 17.73
N ASN A 210 21.03 12.49 18.47
CA ASN A 210 20.90 12.78 19.90
C ASN A 210 20.39 14.20 20.17
N GLU A 211 20.13 14.51 21.45
CA GLU A 211 19.65 15.82 21.90
C GLU A 211 20.61 16.99 21.58
N PHE A 212 21.88 16.70 21.26
CA PHE A 212 22.88 17.68 20.85
C PHE A 212 22.93 17.91 19.33
N GLY A 213 22.02 17.29 18.58
CA GLY A 213 21.95 17.36 17.12
C GLY A 213 23.13 16.67 16.45
N THR A 214 23.58 15.54 16.98
CA THR A 214 24.70 14.76 16.41
C THR A 214 24.32 13.28 16.27
N CYS A 215 24.68 12.67 15.13
CA CYS A 215 24.45 11.25 14.91
C CYS A 215 25.37 10.39 15.78
N VAL A 216 24.78 9.59 16.67
CA VAL A 216 25.51 8.70 17.60
C VAL A 216 24.87 7.31 17.64
N CYS A 217 25.56 6.33 18.21
CA CYS A 217 25.00 5.00 18.39
C CYS A 217 23.84 5.01 19.38
N ARG A 218 22.79 4.24 19.08
CA ARG A 218 21.68 4.01 20.00
C ARG A 218 22.18 3.31 21.29
N PRO A 219 21.46 3.47 22.41
CA PRO A 219 21.75 2.75 23.65
C PRO A 219 21.84 1.23 23.41
N GLY A 220 22.86 0.60 24.00
CA GLY A 220 23.16 -0.83 23.79
C GLY A 220 24.03 -1.12 22.56
N PHE A 221 24.51 -0.09 21.85
CA PHE A 221 25.44 -0.23 20.74
C PHE A 221 26.73 0.59 20.94
N LYS A 222 27.82 0.15 20.31
CA LYS A 222 29.12 0.84 20.28
C LYS A 222 29.60 1.02 18.85
N PHE A 223 30.19 2.17 18.56
CA PHE A 223 30.73 2.44 17.22
C PHE A 223 32.02 1.65 17.02
N GLN A 224 32.01 0.68 16.10
CA GLN A 224 33.16 -0.16 15.81
C GLN A 224 33.11 -0.65 14.36
N GLY A 225 34.24 -0.54 13.64
CA GLY A 225 34.31 -1.00 12.25
C GLY A 225 33.45 -0.20 11.27
N GLY A 226 33.17 1.08 11.57
CA GLY A 226 32.42 1.98 10.69
C GLY A 226 30.90 1.98 10.88
N PHE A 227 30.37 1.21 11.82
CA PHE A 227 28.94 1.17 12.16
C PHE A 227 28.73 0.87 13.66
N CYS A 228 27.50 1.01 14.15
CA CYS A 228 27.18 0.71 15.54
C CYS A 228 26.89 -0.79 15.70
N GLN A 229 27.73 -1.46 16.49
CA GLN A 229 27.61 -2.88 16.79
C GLN A 229 26.91 -3.09 18.14
N PRO A 230 26.06 -4.11 18.27
CA PRO A 230 25.42 -4.42 19.54
C PRO A 230 26.47 -4.82 20.58
N VAL A 231 26.36 -4.27 21.79
CA VAL A 231 27.25 -4.63 22.91
C VAL A 231 26.98 -6.06 23.37
N GLU A 232 25.70 -6.44 23.40
CA GLU A 232 25.21 -7.76 23.79
C GLU A 232 24.13 -8.21 22.79
N ARG A 233 23.95 -9.53 22.69
CA ARG A 233 22.86 -10.14 21.94
C ARG A 233 22.05 -10.98 22.91
N HIS A 234 20.73 -10.80 22.91
CA HIS A 234 19.85 -11.41 23.90
C HIS A 234 19.03 -12.53 23.26
N CYS A 235 19.03 -13.69 23.90
CA CYS A 235 18.06 -14.76 23.66
C CYS A 235 16.88 -14.63 24.65
N LEU A 236 15.75 -15.26 24.33
CA LEU A 236 14.63 -15.38 25.28
C LEU A 236 15.01 -16.18 26.52
N GLU A 237 15.86 -17.18 26.34
CA GLU A 237 16.39 -18.04 27.39
C GLU A 237 17.82 -18.44 27.00
N GLY A 238 18.73 -18.45 27.99
CA GLY A 238 20.13 -18.80 27.79
C GLY A 238 20.92 -17.76 26.99
N GLU A 239 22.07 -18.20 26.48
CA GLU A 239 23.02 -17.37 25.73
C GLU A 239 23.03 -17.75 24.24
N PRO A 240 23.39 -16.81 23.34
CA PRO A 240 23.56 -17.10 21.92
C PRO A 240 24.60 -18.20 21.68
N LEU A 241 24.38 -19.03 20.67
CA LEU A 241 25.35 -20.05 20.28
C LEU A 241 26.66 -19.41 19.81
N LEU A 242 27.77 -19.88 20.36
CA LEU A 242 29.11 -19.54 19.91
C LEU A 242 29.71 -20.70 19.09
N THR A 243 30.15 -20.40 17.87
CA THR A 243 30.92 -21.29 17.00
C THR A 243 32.30 -20.67 16.79
N GLU A 244 33.35 -21.39 17.18
CA GLU A 244 34.75 -20.91 17.09
C GLU A 244 34.97 -19.52 17.73
N GLY A 245 34.26 -19.25 18.84
CA GLY A 245 34.32 -17.98 19.56
C GLY A 245 33.51 -16.84 18.94
N ASN A 246 32.83 -17.07 17.81
CA ASN A 246 31.94 -16.09 17.17
C ASN A 246 30.47 -16.51 17.31
N ILE A 247 29.55 -15.54 17.30
CA ILE A 247 28.12 -15.86 17.36
C ILE A 247 27.69 -16.55 16.06
N ALA A 248 27.00 -17.69 16.20
CA ALA A 248 26.46 -18.44 15.10
C ALA A 248 25.31 -17.67 14.45
N ASN A 249 25.53 -17.23 13.20
CA ASN A 249 24.52 -16.53 12.41
C ASN A 249 23.59 -17.52 11.70
N CYS A 250 22.36 -17.10 11.48
CA CYS A 250 21.35 -17.88 10.78
C CYS A 250 20.56 -17.01 9.79
N THR A 251 19.92 -17.67 8.84
CA THR A 251 19.11 -17.02 7.81
C THR A 251 17.76 -17.73 7.69
N ILE A 252 16.69 -16.96 7.69
CA ILE A 252 15.33 -17.42 7.43
C ILE A 252 14.92 -16.92 6.05
N VAL A 253 14.62 -17.83 5.13
CA VAL A 253 14.15 -17.55 3.77
C VAL A 253 12.73 -18.08 3.61
N GLY A 254 11.75 -17.17 3.60
CA GLY A 254 10.34 -17.53 3.64
C GLY A 254 9.99 -18.30 4.91
N ALA A 255 9.62 -19.58 4.75
CA ALA A 255 9.34 -20.49 5.88
C ALA A 255 10.52 -21.41 6.24
N HIS A 256 11.64 -21.32 5.51
CA HIS A 256 12.80 -22.19 5.71
C HIS A 256 13.87 -21.49 6.52
N GLU A 257 14.23 -22.08 7.65
CA GLU A 257 15.34 -21.65 8.51
C GLU A 257 16.60 -22.44 8.20
N THR A 258 17.75 -21.78 8.17
CA THR A 258 19.07 -22.40 7.96
C THR A 258 20.11 -21.81 8.89
N GLY A 259 21.05 -22.64 9.35
CA GLY A 259 22.23 -22.25 10.13
C GLY A 259 22.20 -22.63 11.61
N CYS A 260 21.03 -22.93 12.19
CA CYS A 260 20.94 -23.35 13.60
C CYS A 260 20.89 -24.88 13.74
N PRO A 261 21.58 -25.46 14.75
CA PRO A 261 21.52 -26.88 15.06
C PRO A 261 20.21 -27.28 15.74
N GLU A 262 19.96 -28.59 15.88
CA GLU A 262 18.81 -29.10 16.62
C GLU A 262 18.77 -28.58 18.07
N GLY A 263 17.56 -28.24 18.55
CA GLY A 263 17.35 -27.64 19.88
C GLY A 263 17.57 -26.12 19.94
N MET A 264 17.95 -25.51 18.82
CA MET A 264 18.07 -24.05 18.67
C MET A 264 17.16 -23.54 17.56
N TYR A 265 16.93 -22.24 17.57
CA TYR A 265 16.18 -21.53 16.54
C TYR A 265 16.81 -20.19 16.21
N CYS A 266 16.47 -19.67 15.04
CA CYS A 266 16.98 -18.42 14.53
C CYS A 266 16.17 -17.24 15.07
N VAL A 267 16.80 -16.38 15.86
CA VAL A 267 16.21 -15.13 16.33
C VAL A 267 16.53 -14.02 15.33
N PRO A 268 15.54 -13.51 14.58
CA PRO A 268 15.78 -12.47 13.59
C PRO A 268 16.01 -11.11 14.25
N TYR A 269 17.10 -10.44 13.94
CA TYR A 269 17.33 -9.06 14.41
C TYR A 269 16.99 -7.99 13.36
N ILE A 270 16.72 -8.42 12.13
CA ILE A 270 16.16 -7.58 11.07
C ILE A 270 14.80 -8.12 10.65
N GLU A 271 13.88 -7.22 10.34
CA GLU A 271 12.53 -7.66 10.01
C GLU A 271 12.41 -8.25 8.61
N HIS A 272 12.95 -7.58 7.60
CA HIS A 272 12.73 -7.94 6.20
C HIS A 272 13.83 -7.31 5.32
N GLU A 273 14.65 -8.12 4.66
CA GLU A 273 15.29 -7.75 3.39
C GLU A 273 14.32 -8.16 2.28
N GLU A 274 13.32 -7.33 1.98
CA GLU A 274 12.30 -7.63 0.96
C GLU A 274 12.14 -6.51 -0.07
N GLN A 275 11.71 -6.95 -1.26
CA GLN A 275 10.97 -6.13 -2.21
C GLN A 275 9.57 -6.77 -2.37
N PRO A 276 8.57 -6.38 -1.55
CA PRO A 276 7.28 -7.08 -1.46
C PRO A 276 6.56 -7.21 -2.81
N ASN A 277 6.82 -6.30 -3.74
CA ASN A 277 6.22 -6.28 -5.07
C ASN A 277 6.79 -7.34 -6.04
N CYS A 278 7.87 -8.03 -5.65
CA CYS A 278 8.72 -8.76 -6.58
C CYS A 278 8.68 -10.27 -6.42
N LYS A 279 7.77 -10.78 -5.57
CA LYS A 279 7.58 -12.21 -5.26
C LYS A 279 8.86 -12.91 -4.81
N GLN A 280 9.82 -12.15 -4.26
CA GLN A 280 10.99 -12.72 -3.62
C GLN A 280 10.63 -13.17 -2.21
N LEU A 281 11.15 -14.32 -1.81
CA LEU A 281 10.96 -14.82 -0.45
C LEU A 281 11.64 -13.85 0.53
N THR A 282 10.93 -13.58 1.63
CA THR A 282 11.46 -12.83 2.76
C THR A 282 12.80 -13.38 3.20
N VAL A 283 13.85 -12.56 3.24
CA VAL A 283 15.11 -12.94 3.90
C VAL A 283 15.20 -12.20 5.23
N ARG A 284 15.40 -12.95 6.32
CA ARG A 284 15.71 -12.40 7.64
C ARG A 284 17.02 -12.99 8.13
N ARG A 285 17.89 -12.12 8.63
CA ARG A 285 19.14 -12.53 9.29
C ARG A 285 18.96 -12.53 10.80
N GLY A 286 19.58 -13.50 11.43
CA GLY A 286 19.48 -13.73 12.85
C GLY A 286 20.76 -14.32 13.43
N PHE A 287 20.64 -14.73 14.68
CA PHE A 287 21.61 -15.58 15.36
C PHE A 287 20.88 -16.71 16.09
N CYS A 288 21.61 -17.80 16.35
CA CYS A 288 21.02 -18.99 16.95
C CYS A 288 20.89 -18.85 18.47
N CYS A 289 19.67 -19.09 18.96
CA CYS A 289 19.33 -19.11 20.37
C CYS A 289 18.72 -20.46 20.78
N PRO A 290 18.85 -20.86 22.06
CA PRO A 290 18.15 -22.02 22.61
C PRO A 290 16.62 -21.85 22.51
N ILE A 291 15.91 -22.91 22.12
CA ILE A 291 14.44 -22.91 22.16
C ILE A 291 14.00 -22.79 23.63
N PRO A 292 13.13 -21.82 23.97
CA PRO A 292 12.71 -21.61 25.35
C PRO A 292 11.94 -22.82 25.88
N SER A 293 12.29 -23.24 27.10
CA SER A 293 11.74 -24.42 27.77
C SER A 293 10.39 -24.14 28.44
N ASP A 294 10.17 -22.91 28.91
CA ASP A 294 8.94 -22.46 29.57
C ASP A 294 8.40 -21.16 28.93
N LEU A 295 7.37 -21.31 28.10
CA LEU A 295 6.70 -20.20 27.44
C LEU A 295 5.90 -19.30 28.40
N SER A 296 5.62 -19.75 29.62
CA SER A 296 4.79 -19.02 30.59
C SER A 296 5.55 -17.95 31.37
N ASN A 297 6.87 -18.06 31.47
CA ASN A 297 7.75 -17.14 32.21
C ASN A 297 8.69 -16.32 31.32
N LEU A 298 8.37 -16.22 30.02
CA LEU A 298 9.15 -15.42 29.08
C LEU A 298 9.23 -13.96 29.51
N LYS A 299 10.44 -13.40 29.42
CA LYS A 299 10.70 -11.96 29.55
C LYS A 299 11.21 -11.43 28.21
N PRO A 300 10.32 -11.11 27.26
CA PRO A 300 10.71 -10.59 25.96
C PRO A 300 11.58 -9.35 26.10
N ASN A 301 12.75 -9.38 25.46
CA ASN A 301 13.62 -8.24 25.29
C ASN A 301 14.02 -8.13 23.81
N CYS A 302 14.64 -7.02 23.43
CA CYS A 302 15.16 -6.87 22.09
C CYS A 302 16.37 -7.78 21.88
N PRO A 303 16.46 -8.45 20.72
CA PRO A 303 17.60 -9.30 20.42
C PRO A 303 18.89 -8.49 20.35
N LEU A 304 18.80 -7.24 19.89
CA LEU A 304 19.89 -6.27 19.83
C LEU A 304 19.47 -4.95 20.48
N GLY A 305 20.35 -4.37 21.27
CA GLY A 305 20.14 -3.06 21.90
C GLY A 305 19.05 -3.06 22.95
N PHE A 306 18.62 -1.85 23.34
CA PHE A 306 17.59 -1.68 24.37
C PHE A 306 16.22 -1.42 23.76
N ALA A 307 15.19 -2.06 24.34
CA ALA A 307 13.80 -1.82 23.99
C ALA A 307 13.36 -0.42 24.42
N LEU A 308 12.48 0.21 23.63
CA LEU A 308 11.73 1.36 24.13
C LEU A 308 10.85 0.97 25.32
N SER A 309 10.57 1.95 26.16
CA SER A 309 9.67 1.78 27.28
C SER A 309 8.29 1.30 26.81
N LYS A 310 7.61 0.46 27.61
CA LYS A 310 6.24 0.02 27.34
C LYS A 310 5.25 1.19 27.16
N TRP A 311 5.58 2.35 27.72
CA TRP A 311 4.77 3.56 27.68
C TRP A 311 5.04 4.44 26.48
N GLU A 312 6.11 4.18 25.72
CA GLU A 312 6.47 4.95 24.54
C GLU A 312 5.82 4.35 23.29
N PRO A 313 5.28 5.20 22.38
CA PRO A 313 4.78 4.73 21.10
C PRO A 313 5.93 4.16 20.26
N CYS A 314 5.72 2.98 19.69
CA CYS A 314 6.71 2.34 18.84
C CYS A 314 6.74 3.03 17.47
N ASN A 315 7.63 4.01 17.29
CA ASN A 315 7.76 4.76 16.05
C ASN A 315 8.33 3.86 14.93
N PRO A 316 7.57 3.57 13.85
CA PRO A 316 8.01 2.68 12.78
C PRO A 316 9.24 3.20 12.01
N ALA A 317 9.53 4.50 12.07
CA ALA A 317 10.68 5.09 11.39
C ALA A 317 12.02 4.70 12.02
N THR A 318 12.03 4.36 13.31
CA THR A 318 13.26 4.15 14.10
C THR A 318 13.26 2.85 14.87
N HIS A 319 12.08 2.28 15.14
CA HIS A 319 11.91 1.07 15.91
C HIS A 319 10.86 0.17 15.28
N VAL A 320 10.83 -1.08 15.73
CA VAL A 320 9.78 -1.99 15.33
C VAL A 320 9.45 -3.04 16.37
N ARG A 321 8.19 -3.48 16.37
CA ARG A 321 7.73 -4.57 17.23
C ARG A 321 8.35 -5.88 16.78
N HIS A 322 9.36 -6.32 17.51
CA HIS A 322 10.13 -7.51 17.17
C HIS A 322 9.22 -8.74 17.09
N LYS A 323 9.30 -9.44 15.96
CA LYS A 323 8.50 -10.62 15.67
C LYS A 323 9.34 -11.86 15.91
N ASP A 324 8.93 -12.64 16.88
CA ASP A 324 9.54 -13.92 17.24
C ASP A 324 8.44 -15.00 17.30
N PRO A 325 8.72 -16.25 16.87
CA PRO A 325 7.76 -17.35 16.90
C PRO A 325 7.24 -17.68 18.31
N TYR A 326 8.05 -17.44 19.36
CA TYR A 326 7.71 -17.78 20.74
C TYR A 326 7.17 -16.59 21.55
N ILE A 327 7.19 -15.36 20.98
CA ILE A 327 6.68 -14.16 21.66
C ILE A 327 5.25 -13.83 21.18
N PRO A 328 4.24 -13.85 22.07
CA PRO A 328 2.88 -13.41 21.75
C PRO A 328 2.85 -11.97 21.24
N LYS A 329 1.93 -11.66 20.30
CA LYS A 329 1.81 -10.32 19.69
C LYS A 329 1.71 -9.18 20.71
N THR A 330 1.04 -9.41 21.83
CA THR A 330 0.82 -8.43 22.91
C THR A 330 2.06 -8.14 23.75
N MET A 331 3.07 -9.01 23.71
CA MET A 331 4.30 -8.90 24.50
C MET A 331 5.53 -8.53 23.67
N ARG A 332 5.35 -8.23 22.38
CA ARG A 332 6.47 -7.92 21.47
C ARG A 332 7.15 -6.61 21.88
N PRO A 333 8.45 -6.64 22.21
CA PRO A 333 9.18 -5.42 22.55
C PRO A 333 9.36 -4.54 21.32
N CYS A 334 9.44 -3.23 21.54
CA CYS A 334 9.72 -2.27 20.50
C CYS A 334 11.24 -2.09 20.39
N CYS A 335 11.83 -2.62 19.32
CA CYS A 335 13.27 -2.76 19.18
C CYS A 335 13.87 -1.81 18.15
N PRO A 336 15.12 -1.37 18.37
CA PRO A 336 15.81 -0.50 17.42
C PRO A 336 15.84 -1.11 16.03
N ARG A 337 15.47 -0.34 15.01
CA ARG A 337 15.71 -0.70 13.61
C ARG A 337 17.18 -0.43 13.27
N PRO A 338 17.81 -1.25 12.42
CA PRO A 338 19.15 -0.97 11.94
C PRO A 338 19.18 0.31 11.10
N CYS A 339 18.20 0.50 10.20
CA CYS A 339 18.17 1.62 9.27
C CYS A 339 16.88 2.43 9.43
N PRO A 340 16.90 3.72 9.04
CA PRO A 340 15.69 4.54 8.93
C PRO A 340 14.64 3.92 8.01
N ASP A 341 13.41 4.45 8.04
CA ASP A 341 12.39 4.07 7.08
C ASP A 341 12.88 4.30 5.64
N HIS A 342 12.40 3.49 4.70
CA HIS A 342 12.85 3.48 3.30
C HIS A 342 14.33 3.08 3.05
N TYR A 343 15.04 2.60 4.07
CA TYR A 343 16.38 2.03 3.94
C TYR A 343 16.42 0.53 4.28
N ASN A 344 17.13 -0.24 3.46
CA ASN A 344 17.45 -1.64 3.70
C ASN A 344 18.82 -1.76 4.36
N PHE A 345 18.91 -2.60 5.39
CA PHE A 345 20.17 -2.97 6.01
C PHE A 345 20.82 -4.10 5.22
N VAL A 346 21.99 -3.85 4.64
CA VAL A 346 22.73 -4.82 3.86
C VAL A 346 24.19 -4.80 4.28
N ASN A 347 24.66 -5.91 4.86
CA ASN A 347 26.07 -6.12 5.25
C ASN A 347 26.68 -4.96 6.07
N GLY A 348 25.96 -4.46 7.08
CA GLY A 348 26.49 -3.40 7.96
C GLY A 348 26.38 -1.98 7.39
N LYS A 349 25.58 -1.77 6.33
CA LYS A 349 25.29 -0.47 5.75
C LYS A 349 23.80 -0.31 5.47
N CYS A 350 23.31 0.93 5.47
CA CYS A 350 21.96 1.27 5.07
C CYS A 350 21.96 1.79 3.64
N TYR A 351 21.10 1.23 2.80
CA TYR A 351 20.92 1.67 1.43
C TYR A 351 19.46 2.03 1.18
N LEU A 352 19.21 3.12 0.46
CA LEU A 352 17.86 3.45 0.01
C LEU A 352 17.36 2.31 -0.89
N PHE A 353 16.20 1.75 -0.58
CA PHE A 353 15.58 0.70 -1.37
C PHE A 353 14.47 1.26 -2.27
N ASN A 354 13.87 0.41 -3.10
CA ASN A 354 12.85 0.78 -4.09
C ASN A 354 13.33 1.76 -5.18
N ARG A 355 14.62 1.77 -5.52
CA ARG A 355 15.16 2.47 -6.70
C ARG A 355 14.54 1.91 -7.98
N TYR A 356 14.13 2.78 -8.89
CA TYR A 356 13.49 2.40 -10.14
C TYR A 356 14.51 2.14 -11.25
N PRO A 357 14.11 1.44 -12.33
CA PRO A 357 14.95 1.32 -13.53
C PRO A 357 15.53 2.66 -13.98
N GLY A 358 16.84 2.67 -14.23
CA GLY A 358 17.60 3.86 -14.61
C GLY A 358 18.18 4.67 -13.45
N ASP A 359 17.72 4.47 -12.21
CA ASP A 359 18.31 5.12 -11.03
C ASP A 359 19.71 4.57 -10.74
N SER A 360 20.58 5.44 -10.22
CA SER A 360 21.90 5.06 -9.74
C SER A 360 21.82 4.08 -8.57
N CYS A 361 22.69 3.07 -8.57
CA CYS A 361 22.73 2.05 -7.54
C CYS A 361 24.17 1.59 -7.26
N GLU A 362 24.37 0.99 -6.10
CA GLU A 362 25.61 0.28 -5.75
C GLU A 362 25.39 -1.23 -5.64
N ARG A 363 24.14 -1.62 -5.32
CA ARG A 363 23.76 -2.94 -4.84
C ARG A 363 22.38 -3.34 -5.39
N ASP A 364 22.21 -4.62 -5.69
CA ASP A 364 20.97 -5.16 -6.24
C ASP A 364 19.77 -4.93 -5.32
N GLU A 365 20.00 -5.02 -4.01
CA GLU A 365 18.98 -4.86 -2.96
C GLU A 365 18.32 -3.47 -2.97
N GLN A 366 18.91 -2.48 -3.65
CA GLN A 366 18.35 -1.15 -3.84
C GLN A 366 17.26 -1.12 -4.92
N CYS A 367 17.37 -1.96 -5.95
CA CYS A 367 16.60 -1.85 -7.19
C CYS A 367 15.27 -2.60 -7.13
N ASN A 368 14.14 -1.89 -7.17
CA ASN A 368 12.79 -2.45 -7.10
C ASN A 368 12.53 -3.47 -8.23
N CYS A 369 12.36 -4.74 -7.85
CA CYS A 369 12.23 -5.90 -8.74
C CYS A 369 13.34 -5.99 -9.79
N GLY A 370 14.54 -5.53 -9.41
CA GLY A 370 15.66 -5.36 -10.32
C GLY A 370 16.98 -5.82 -9.74
N PHE A 371 18.05 -5.51 -10.46
CA PHE A 371 19.43 -5.67 -10.05
C PHE A 371 20.24 -4.45 -10.50
N CYS A 372 21.40 -4.25 -9.87
CA CYS A 372 22.28 -3.14 -10.14
C CYS A 372 23.25 -3.51 -11.26
N TYR A 373 23.04 -2.94 -12.44
CA TYR A 373 23.81 -3.26 -13.63
C TYR A 373 24.89 -2.21 -13.87
N GLU A 374 26.13 -2.67 -14.09
CA GLU A 374 27.25 -1.82 -14.46
C GLU A 374 27.27 -1.60 -15.99
N HIS A 375 27.06 -0.35 -16.41
CA HIS A 375 27.14 0.03 -17.80
C HIS A 375 28.60 0.11 -18.27
N PRO A 376 28.87 0.00 -19.59
CA PRO A 376 30.24 0.08 -20.15
C PRO A 376 31.03 1.36 -19.80
N GLY A 377 30.37 2.41 -19.30
CA GLY A 377 30.99 3.63 -18.79
C GLY A 377 31.34 3.64 -17.30
N GLY A 378 31.20 2.51 -16.59
CA GLY A 378 31.44 2.38 -15.14
C GLY A 378 30.30 2.89 -14.26
N GLU A 379 29.27 3.50 -14.85
CA GLU A 379 28.06 3.91 -14.13
C GLU A 379 27.18 2.71 -13.82
N LYS A 380 26.69 2.63 -12.58
CA LYS A 380 25.82 1.55 -12.12
C LYS A 380 24.38 2.03 -12.00
N ARG A 381 23.47 1.35 -12.71
CA ARG A 381 22.04 1.71 -12.74
C ARG A 381 21.16 0.49 -12.56
N CYS A 382 19.99 0.70 -11.95
CA CYS A 382 19.00 -0.33 -11.75
C CYS A 382 18.40 -0.80 -13.09
N ARG A 383 18.23 -2.12 -13.24
CA ARG A 383 17.53 -2.77 -14.37
C ARG A 383 16.61 -3.86 -13.86
N CYS A 384 15.54 -4.14 -14.61
CA CYS A 384 14.62 -5.22 -14.25
C CYS A 384 15.27 -6.59 -14.32
N LYS A 385 14.96 -7.43 -13.32
CA LYS A 385 15.44 -8.81 -13.28
C LYS A 385 14.81 -9.65 -14.39
N PHE A 386 15.40 -10.81 -14.66
CA PHE A 386 14.86 -11.75 -15.65
C PHE A 386 13.40 -12.13 -15.32
N GLY A 387 12.55 -12.17 -16.33
CA GLY A 387 11.11 -12.42 -16.21
C GLY A 387 10.27 -11.19 -15.85
N PHE A 388 10.88 -10.02 -15.66
CA PHE A 388 10.18 -8.75 -15.47
C PHE A 388 10.39 -7.84 -16.69
N LEU A 389 9.34 -7.13 -17.09
CA LEU A 389 9.36 -6.12 -18.14
C LEU A 389 9.57 -4.74 -17.53
N GLU A 390 10.47 -3.96 -18.12
CA GLU A 390 10.58 -2.54 -17.84
C GLU A 390 9.50 -1.79 -18.63
N LEU A 391 8.47 -1.31 -17.93
CA LEU A 391 7.39 -0.50 -18.50
C LEU A 391 7.22 0.75 -17.64
N TYR A 392 7.11 1.91 -18.27
CA TYR A 392 6.83 3.18 -17.58
C TYR A 392 7.76 3.48 -16.39
N GLY A 393 9.04 3.13 -16.50
CA GLY A 393 10.04 3.35 -15.45
C GLY A 393 9.86 2.44 -14.23
N LYS A 394 9.18 1.30 -14.37
CA LYS A 394 9.01 0.30 -13.31
C LYS A 394 9.17 -1.11 -13.88
N CYS A 395 9.46 -2.05 -13.00
CA CYS A 395 9.55 -3.46 -13.34
C CYS A 395 8.21 -4.15 -13.05
N TYR A 396 7.62 -4.74 -14.09
CA TYR A 396 6.36 -5.46 -14.02
C TYR A 396 6.59 -6.95 -14.28
N ASP A 397 5.93 -7.76 -13.46
CA ASP A 397 5.80 -9.19 -13.70
C ASP A 397 4.85 -9.40 -14.89
N GLN A 398 5.19 -10.28 -15.84
CA GLN A 398 4.38 -10.58 -17.04
C GLN A 398 3.14 -11.41 -16.71
N ARG A 399 2.42 -11.03 -15.66
CA ARG A 399 1.22 -11.70 -15.16
C ARG A 399 0.15 -10.66 -14.89
N CYS A 400 -1.09 -11.11 -14.89
CA CYS A 400 -2.22 -10.27 -14.52
C CYS A 400 -2.03 -9.71 -13.11
N PHE A 401 -2.42 -8.44 -12.93
CA PHE A 401 -2.36 -7.77 -11.63
C PHE A 401 -3.26 -8.41 -10.58
N HIS A 402 -4.36 -9.02 -11.04
CA HIS A 402 -5.35 -9.70 -10.22
C HIS A 402 -5.81 -10.98 -10.91
N GLY A 403 -5.97 -12.04 -10.12
CA GLY A 403 -6.36 -13.36 -10.60
C GLY A 403 -5.38 -13.96 -11.60
N ASP A 404 -5.77 -15.10 -12.15
CA ASP A 404 -4.99 -15.79 -13.18
C ASP A 404 -5.43 -15.34 -14.58
N PRO A 405 -4.51 -15.27 -15.56
CA PRO A 405 -4.86 -15.02 -16.96
C PRO A 405 -5.86 -16.04 -17.49
N ALA A 406 -6.67 -15.64 -18.48
CA ALA A 406 -7.59 -16.54 -19.13
C ALA A 406 -6.81 -17.70 -19.78
N SER A 407 -7.34 -18.90 -19.65
CA SER A 407 -6.83 -20.10 -20.29
C SER A 407 -7.91 -20.76 -21.14
N ASP A 408 -7.48 -21.40 -22.21
CA ASP A 408 -8.33 -22.25 -23.02
C ASP A 408 -8.76 -23.47 -22.19
N TYR A 409 -10.06 -23.73 -22.15
CA TYR A 409 -10.63 -24.76 -21.27
C TYR A 409 -10.20 -26.19 -21.65
N GLU A 410 -9.92 -26.44 -22.93
CA GLU A 410 -9.59 -27.78 -23.43
C GLU A 410 -8.10 -28.09 -23.32
N THR A 411 -7.24 -27.11 -23.60
CA THR A 411 -5.79 -27.27 -23.66
C THR A 411 -5.07 -26.80 -22.40
N GLY A 412 -5.69 -25.91 -21.61
CA GLY A 412 -5.07 -25.23 -20.49
C GLY A 412 -4.04 -24.18 -20.90
N GLU A 413 -3.89 -23.89 -22.19
CA GLU A 413 -2.96 -22.86 -22.69
C GLU A 413 -3.49 -21.45 -22.41
N LEU A 414 -2.58 -20.50 -22.20
CA LEU A 414 -2.95 -19.11 -21.95
C LEU A 414 -3.53 -18.45 -23.20
N LEU A 415 -4.59 -17.67 -23.01
CA LEU A 415 -5.21 -16.87 -24.07
C LEU A 415 -4.49 -15.53 -24.20
N PHE A 416 -3.85 -15.33 -25.35
CA PHE A 416 -3.16 -14.10 -25.71
C PHE A 416 -4.08 -13.19 -26.55
N CYS A 417 -3.85 -11.89 -26.45
CA CYS A 417 -4.61 -10.87 -27.15
C CYS A 417 -3.66 -9.78 -27.69
N ASN A 418 -4.10 -9.03 -28.69
CA ASN A 418 -3.30 -7.93 -29.24
C ASN A 418 -4.18 -6.77 -29.71
N ALA A 419 -3.55 -5.69 -30.19
CA ALA A 419 -4.26 -4.48 -30.62
C ALA A 419 -5.22 -4.70 -31.81
N THR A 420 -5.02 -5.76 -32.59
CA THR A 420 -5.85 -6.10 -33.76
C THR A 420 -6.96 -7.10 -33.40
N TYR A 421 -6.72 -7.95 -32.41
CA TYR A 421 -7.63 -8.98 -31.91
C TYR A 421 -7.70 -8.89 -30.37
N PRO A 422 -8.44 -7.92 -29.81
CA PRO A 422 -8.55 -7.72 -28.37
C PRO A 422 -9.59 -8.65 -27.70
N ASP A 423 -10.11 -9.63 -28.44
CA ASP A 423 -11.23 -10.47 -28.02
C ASP A 423 -10.84 -11.41 -26.87
N CYS A 424 -11.09 -10.95 -25.65
CA CYS A 424 -11.00 -11.74 -24.43
C CYS A 424 -12.40 -12.22 -23.99
N PRO A 425 -12.50 -13.28 -23.18
CA PRO A 425 -13.76 -13.70 -22.58
C PRO A 425 -14.44 -12.57 -21.79
N ALA A 426 -15.76 -12.66 -21.57
CA ALA A 426 -16.58 -11.56 -21.05
C ALA A 426 -16.07 -10.93 -19.73
N ASP A 427 -15.56 -11.75 -18.81
CA ASP A 427 -15.04 -11.31 -17.49
C ASP A 427 -13.55 -10.92 -17.52
N TYR A 428 -12.95 -10.97 -18.70
CA TYR A 428 -11.56 -10.64 -18.95
C TYR A 428 -11.47 -9.41 -19.85
N ARG A 429 -10.26 -8.88 -19.91
CA ARG A 429 -9.91 -7.81 -20.82
C ARG A 429 -8.46 -7.95 -21.26
N CYS A 430 -8.20 -7.51 -22.47
CA CYS A 430 -6.86 -7.52 -23.04
C CYS A 430 -5.97 -6.45 -22.37
N ILE A 431 -4.90 -6.89 -21.71
CA ILE A 431 -3.84 -6.01 -21.24
C ILE A 431 -2.74 -6.03 -22.30
N LEU A 432 -2.75 -5.02 -23.16
CA LEU A 432 -1.91 -4.95 -24.36
C LEU A 432 -0.42 -4.99 -24.04
N GLU A 433 0.01 -4.42 -22.92
CA GLU A 433 1.41 -4.41 -22.50
C GLU A 433 1.95 -5.81 -22.18
N PHE A 434 1.06 -6.74 -21.83
CA PHE A 434 1.39 -8.15 -21.56
C PHE A 434 0.92 -9.09 -22.68
N GLU A 435 0.13 -8.59 -23.63
CA GLU A 435 -0.57 -9.38 -24.65
C GLU A 435 -1.42 -10.52 -24.05
N LEU A 436 -1.97 -10.31 -22.84
CA LEU A 436 -2.70 -11.32 -22.09
C LEU A 436 -4.14 -10.88 -21.79
N CYS A 437 -5.07 -11.85 -21.87
CA CYS A 437 -6.41 -11.69 -21.35
C CYS A 437 -6.40 -11.82 -19.82
N CYS A 438 -6.55 -10.69 -19.12
CA CYS A 438 -6.54 -10.64 -17.67
C CYS A 438 -7.93 -10.42 -17.08
N PRO A 439 -8.23 -10.96 -15.89
CA PRO A 439 -9.48 -10.70 -15.21
C PRO A 439 -9.70 -9.19 -15.06
N ARG A 440 -10.94 -8.74 -15.26
CA ARG A 440 -11.28 -7.34 -14.99
C ARG A 440 -11.01 -7.05 -13.53
N MET A 441 -10.29 -5.95 -13.27
CA MET A 441 -9.96 -5.57 -11.91
C MET A 441 -11.26 -5.23 -11.16
N PRO A 442 -11.47 -5.74 -9.93
CA PRO A 442 -12.62 -5.33 -9.14
C PRO A 442 -12.56 -3.81 -8.93
N ILE A 443 -13.68 -3.14 -9.13
CA ILE A 443 -13.85 -1.76 -8.68
C ILE A 443 -13.98 -1.84 -7.15
N TYR A 444 -12.84 -1.78 -6.45
CA TYR A 444 -12.85 -1.63 -5.00
C TYR A 444 -13.30 -0.19 -4.69
N GLY A 445 -14.53 -0.07 -4.19
CA GLY A 445 -15.06 1.14 -3.57
C GLY A 445 -14.59 1.28 -2.14
#